data_AF-E3I846-F1
#
_entry.id   AF-E3I846-F1
#
_cell.length_a   1.000
_cell.length_b   1.000
_cell.length_c   1.000
_cell.angle_alpha   90.00
_cell.angle_beta   90.00
_cell.angle_gamma   90.00
#
_symmetry.space_group_name_H-M   'P 1'
#
loop_
_entity.id
_entity.type
_entity.pdbx_description
1 polymer ?
#
loop_
_entity_poly.entity_id
_entity_poly.type
_entity_poly.pdbx_seq_one_letter_code
_entity_poly.pdbx_strand_id
1 'polypeptide(L)'
;MLSYPRMARKSRCFPLLRGITFLLEIAAAEPDALQDAAAITGQTEATLRQAAGFFIEQVMLDEGADLYRMLGTNPAAPAKELRRHMALIMRWLHPDLITIHERDGGFNRSLYANRIVFAWETVKSPARRSAYDSTRAKTVAVPPKKPPLRRRSRAKSGRGATVLGHADVVPP
;
A
#
# COMPACT_ATOMS: atom_id res chain seq x y z
N MET A 1 -16.96 12.11 -0.12
CA MET A 1 -15.63 12.68 0.20
C MET A 1 -15.18 12.09 1.54
N LEU A 2 -14.14 11.25 1.57
CA LEU A 2 -13.55 10.74 2.82
C LEU A 2 -12.03 10.81 2.74
N SER A 3 -11.46 11.83 3.38
CA SER A 3 -10.03 12.13 3.32
C SER A 3 -9.28 11.43 4.46
N TYR A 4 -8.94 10.15 4.27
CA TYR A 4 -8.07 9.39 5.19
C TYR A 4 -6.77 8.78 4.59
N PRO A 5 -6.11 9.35 3.56
CA PRO A 5 -4.90 8.75 2.98
C PRO A 5 -3.62 8.92 3.82
N ARG A 6 -3.67 9.63 4.96
CA ARG A 6 -2.45 10.02 5.72
C ARG A 6 -1.87 8.90 6.60
N MET A 7 -2.69 7.96 7.09
CA MET A 7 -2.19 6.85 7.92
C MET A 7 -1.71 5.66 7.09
N ALA A 8 -2.44 5.27 6.04
CA ALA A 8 -2.03 4.18 5.14
C ALA A 8 -0.60 4.39 4.60
N ARG A 9 -0.27 5.61 4.15
CA ARG A 9 1.10 5.96 3.69
C ARG A 9 2.18 5.80 4.76
N LYS A 10 1.88 6.05 6.04
CA LYS A 10 2.82 5.80 7.13
C LYS A 10 2.96 4.32 7.41
N SER A 11 1.85 3.58 7.53
CA SER A 11 1.85 2.13 7.77
C SER A 11 2.59 1.34 6.68
N ARG A 12 2.58 1.82 5.43
CA ARG A 12 3.38 1.26 4.31
C ARG A 12 4.90 1.32 4.53
N CYS A 13 5.40 2.23 5.36
CA CYS A 13 6.82 2.36 5.68
C CYS A 13 7.26 1.64 6.97
N PHE A 14 6.31 1.19 7.81
CA PHE A 14 6.61 0.42 9.02
C PHE A 14 6.58 -1.10 8.74
N PRO A 15 7.29 -1.91 9.57
CA PRO A 15 7.11 -3.36 9.57
C PRO A 15 5.64 -3.72 9.81
N LEU A 16 5.21 -4.88 9.32
CA LEU A 16 3.87 -5.39 9.58
C LEU A 16 3.61 -5.46 11.09
N LEU A 17 2.38 -5.10 11.48
CA LEU A 17 1.93 -5.16 12.87
C LEU A 17 1.99 -6.59 13.39
N ARG A 18 2.18 -6.76 14.71
CA ARG A 18 1.94 -8.04 15.36
C ARG A 18 0.42 -8.27 15.38
N GLY A 19 -0.03 -9.49 15.08
CA GLY A 19 -1.46 -9.84 15.02
C GLY A 19 -2.10 -9.88 13.62
N ILE A 20 -1.33 -9.85 12.52
CA ILE A 20 -1.88 -9.97 11.15
C ILE A 20 -2.73 -11.24 10.98
N THR A 21 -2.36 -12.37 11.61
CA THR A 21 -3.14 -13.62 11.55
C THR A 21 -4.59 -13.41 11.99
N PHE A 22 -4.80 -12.76 13.15
CA PHE A 22 -6.14 -12.46 13.69
C PHE A 22 -6.93 -11.53 12.76
N LEU A 23 -6.27 -10.53 12.16
CA LEU A 23 -6.89 -9.65 11.17
C LEU A 23 -7.31 -10.40 9.89
N LEU A 24 -6.49 -11.35 9.43
CA LEU A 24 -6.83 -12.22 8.30
C LEU A 24 -7.98 -13.18 8.62
N GLU A 25 -8.09 -13.65 9.86
CA GLU A 25 -9.17 -14.53 10.33
C GLU A 25 -10.50 -13.80 10.42
N ILE A 26 -10.51 -12.56 10.94
CA ILE A 26 -11.66 -11.65 10.86
C ILE A 26 -12.07 -11.46 9.40
N ALA A 27 -11.13 -11.11 8.51
CA ALA A 27 -11.43 -10.88 7.10
C ALA A 27 -12.01 -12.13 6.39
N ALA A 28 -11.46 -13.32 6.72
CA ALA A 28 -11.92 -14.61 6.24
C ALA A 28 -13.21 -15.12 6.91
N ALA A 29 -13.81 -14.35 7.83
CA ALA A 29 -14.99 -14.72 8.60
C ALA A 29 -14.83 -16.04 9.36
N GLU A 30 -13.71 -16.21 10.07
CA GLU A 30 -13.59 -17.30 11.05
C GLU A 30 -14.42 -16.96 12.31
N PRO A 31 -15.33 -17.84 12.77
CA PRO A 31 -16.28 -17.52 13.84
C PRO A 31 -15.62 -17.06 15.14
N ASP A 32 -14.62 -17.81 15.63
CA ASP A 32 -13.93 -17.52 16.89
C ASP A 32 -13.27 -16.13 16.86
N ALA A 33 -12.62 -15.79 15.75
CA ALA A 33 -11.94 -14.50 15.59
C ALA A 33 -12.93 -13.33 15.47
N LEU A 34 -14.10 -13.54 14.87
CA LEU A 34 -15.18 -12.56 14.84
C LEU A 34 -15.79 -12.34 16.23
N GLN A 35 -16.03 -13.42 16.98
CA GLN A 35 -16.56 -13.35 18.34
C GLN A 35 -15.61 -12.62 19.28
N ASP A 36 -14.31 -12.97 19.27
CA ASP A 36 -13.28 -12.30 20.05
C ASP A 36 -13.16 -10.81 19.67
N ALA A 37 -13.16 -10.49 18.38
CA ALA A 37 -13.06 -9.12 17.91
C ALA A 37 -14.30 -8.28 18.27
N ALA A 38 -15.50 -8.87 18.22
CA ALA A 38 -16.74 -8.23 18.67
C ALA A 38 -16.70 -7.97 20.18
N ALA A 39 -16.24 -8.93 20.99
CA ALA A 39 -16.09 -8.78 22.44
C ALA A 39 -15.07 -7.68 22.82
N ILE A 40 -13.96 -7.57 22.08
CA ILE A 40 -12.91 -6.57 22.33
C ILE A 40 -13.33 -5.16 21.89
N THR A 41 -14.11 -5.02 20.81
CA THR A 41 -14.35 -3.72 20.15
C THR A 41 -15.78 -3.19 20.27
N GLY A 42 -16.74 -4.03 20.65
CA GLY A 42 -18.18 -3.73 20.61
C GLY A 42 -18.74 -3.53 19.20
N GLN A 43 -18.00 -3.88 18.14
CA GLN A 43 -18.43 -3.70 16.75
C GLN A 43 -19.14 -4.92 16.18
N THR A 44 -19.97 -4.69 15.15
CA THR A 44 -20.63 -5.78 14.42
C THR A 44 -19.64 -6.55 13.56
N GLU A 45 -19.93 -7.83 13.29
CA GLU A 45 -19.12 -8.67 12.38
C GLU A 45 -18.92 -8.01 11.01
N ALA A 46 -19.97 -7.41 10.44
CA ALA A 46 -19.90 -6.72 9.16
C ALA A 46 -18.90 -5.55 9.19
N THR A 47 -18.96 -4.72 10.24
CA THR A 47 -18.01 -3.61 10.46
C THR A 47 -16.57 -4.12 10.62
N LEU A 48 -16.38 -5.20 11.38
CA LEU A 48 -15.07 -5.81 11.60
C LEU A 48 -14.47 -6.39 10.31
N ARG A 49 -15.27 -7.12 9.53
CA ARG A 49 -14.88 -7.66 8.22
C ARG A 49 -14.52 -6.57 7.22
N GLN A 50 -15.32 -5.50 7.15
CA GLN A 50 -15.01 -4.35 6.30
C GLN A 50 -13.72 -3.63 6.72
N ALA A 51 -13.52 -3.41 8.03
CA ALA A 51 -12.31 -2.78 8.54
C ALA A 51 -11.05 -3.62 8.28
N ALA A 52 -11.12 -4.93 8.48
CA ALA A 52 -10.03 -5.86 8.19
C ALA A 52 -9.72 -5.92 6.68
N GLY A 53 -10.75 -6.03 5.83
CA GLY A 53 -10.60 -6.00 4.37
C GLY A 53 -9.95 -4.70 3.86
N PHE A 54 -10.40 -3.55 4.38
CA PHE A 54 -9.82 -2.24 4.05
C PHE A 54 -8.34 -2.14 4.48
N PHE A 55 -7.97 -2.71 5.62
CA PHE A 55 -6.56 -2.79 6.02
C PHE A 55 -5.73 -3.63 5.04
N ILE A 56 -6.21 -4.82 4.66
CA ILE A 56 -5.52 -5.70 3.71
C ILE A 56 -5.29 -4.97 2.39
N GLU A 57 -6.34 -4.37 1.82
CA GLU A 57 -6.25 -3.57 0.60
C GLU A 57 -5.23 -2.42 0.73
N GLN A 58 -5.36 -1.57 1.76
CA GLN A 58 -4.61 -0.33 1.85
C GLN A 58 -3.18 -0.47 2.39
N VAL A 59 -2.84 -1.60 3.03
CA VAL A 59 -1.56 -1.78 3.75
C VAL A 59 -0.79 -3.02 3.30
N MET A 60 -1.45 -4.10 2.89
CA MET A 60 -0.80 -5.34 2.41
C MET A 60 -0.74 -5.41 0.89
N LEU A 61 -1.76 -4.95 0.18
CA LEU A 61 -1.90 -5.08 -1.28
C LEU A 61 -1.44 -3.84 -2.08
N ASP A 62 -0.81 -2.87 -1.40
CA ASP A 62 -0.19 -1.70 -1.99
C ASP A 62 0.73 -2.03 -3.19
N GLU A 63 0.88 -1.10 -4.12
CA GLU A 63 1.73 -1.27 -5.31
C GLU A 63 3.21 -1.47 -4.95
N GLY A 64 3.68 -0.86 -3.86
CA GLY A 64 5.04 -1.03 -3.34
C GLY A 64 5.23 -2.20 -2.39
N ALA A 65 4.21 -3.04 -2.16
CA ALA A 65 4.30 -4.15 -1.22
C ALA A 65 5.22 -5.27 -1.74
N ASP A 66 6.17 -5.70 -0.89
CA ASP A 66 7.00 -6.88 -1.17
C ASP A 66 6.19 -8.20 -1.00
N LEU A 67 6.74 -9.34 -1.45
CA LEU A 67 5.98 -10.60 -1.49
C LEU A 67 5.59 -11.08 -0.08
N TYR A 68 6.40 -10.80 0.93
CA TYR A 68 6.08 -11.13 2.32
C TYR A 68 4.96 -10.22 2.86
N ARG A 69 5.03 -8.92 2.52
CA ARG A 69 4.02 -7.93 2.89
C ARG A 69 2.65 -8.26 2.30
N MET A 70 2.60 -8.66 1.03
CA MET A 70 1.36 -9.12 0.38
C MET A 70 0.78 -10.37 1.08
N LEU A 71 1.63 -11.32 1.51
CA LEU A 71 1.22 -12.50 2.26
C LEU A 71 0.99 -12.25 3.76
N GLY A 72 1.14 -11.01 4.25
CA GLY A 72 0.95 -10.69 5.67
C GLY A 72 1.98 -11.34 6.60
N THR A 73 3.20 -11.55 6.11
CA THR A 73 4.29 -12.27 6.81
C THR A 73 5.60 -11.46 6.80
N ASN A 74 6.61 -11.97 7.51
CA ASN A 74 7.98 -11.47 7.44
C ASN A 74 8.91 -12.51 6.77
N PRO A 75 10.14 -12.13 6.34
CA PRO A 75 11.05 -13.06 5.65
C PRO A 75 11.45 -14.30 6.45
N ALA A 76 11.47 -14.20 7.79
CA ALA A 76 11.76 -15.31 8.70
C ALA A 76 10.55 -16.21 9.01
N ALA A 77 9.38 -15.93 8.42
CA ALA A 77 8.16 -16.69 8.70
C ALA A 77 8.26 -18.15 8.23
N PRO A 78 7.86 -19.13 9.06
CA PRO A 78 7.89 -20.54 8.71
C PRO A 78 6.86 -20.85 7.61
N ALA A 79 7.13 -21.88 6.80
CA ALA A 79 6.26 -22.28 5.69
C ALA A 79 4.81 -22.59 6.12
N LYS A 80 4.59 -23.05 7.35
CA LYS A 80 3.26 -23.28 7.95
C LYS A 80 2.45 -21.99 8.08
N GLU A 81 3.07 -20.89 8.52
CA GLU A 81 2.43 -19.58 8.70
C GLU A 81 2.06 -18.99 7.33
N LEU A 82 3.01 -19.00 6.39
CA LEU A 82 2.78 -18.57 5.01
C LEU A 82 1.61 -19.32 4.35
N ARG A 83 1.51 -20.64 4.56
CA ARG A 83 0.39 -21.45 4.05
C ARG A 83 -0.95 -21.08 4.71
N ARG A 84 -0.97 -20.82 6.02
CA ARG A 84 -2.18 -20.37 6.75
C ARG A 84 -2.65 -19.01 6.22
N HIS A 85 -1.75 -18.04 6.13
CA HIS A 85 -2.09 -16.70 5.65
C HIS A 85 -2.54 -16.72 4.19
N MET A 86 -1.87 -17.50 3.33
CA MET A 86 -2.31 -17.73 1.95
C MET A 86 -3.76 -18.24 1.88
N ALA A 87 -4.12 -19.24 2.70
CA ALA A 87 -5.48 -19.79 2.73
C ALA A 87 -6.52 -18.74 3.19
N LEU A 88 -6.22 -17.99 4.26
CA LEU A 88 -7.11 -16.94 4.78
C LEU A 88 -7.32 -15.80 3.78
N ILE A 89 -6.24 -15.32 3.14
CA ILE A 89 -6.32 -14.25 2.12
C ILE A 89 -7.13 -14.73 0.90
N MET A 90 -6.91 -15.97 0.44
CA MET A 90 -7.69 -16.52 -0.68
C MET A 90 -9.17 -16.72 -0.32
N ARG A 91 -9.49 -17.15 0.92
CA ARG A 91 -10.87 -17.23 1.43
C ARG A 91 -11.53 -15.84 1.46
N TRP A 92 -10.85 -14.82 1.96
CA TRP A 92 -11.33 -13.43 1.93
C TRP A 92 -11.52 -12.87 0.51
N LEU A 93 -10.67 -13.26 -0.45
CA LEU A 93 -10.78 -12.84 -1.85
C LEU A 93 -11.90 -13.59 -2.62
N HIS A 94 -12.37 -14.74 -2.14
CA HIS A 94 -13.35 -15.59 -2.81
C HIS A 94 -14.74 -14.94 -2.92
N PRO A 95 -15.47 -15.08 -4.04
CA PRO A 95 -16.80 -14.49 -4.21
C PRO A 95 -17.84 -14.96 -3.19
N ASP A 96 -17.76 -16.20 -2.69
CA ASP A 96 -18.77 -16.77 -1.79
C ASP A 96 -18.85 -16.07 -0.42
N LEU A 97 -17.77 -15.40 0.01
CA LEU A 97 -17.77 -14.63 1.26
C LEU A 97 -18.31 -13.20 1.08
N ILE A 98 -18.57 -12.77 -0.16
CA ILE A 98 -18.97 -11.39 -0.48
C ILE A 98 -20.49 -11.27 -0.40
N THR A 99 -20.98 -10.46 0.52
CA THR A 99 -22.40 -10.10 0.53
C THR A 99 -22.73 -9.16 -0.62
N ILE A 100 -24.00 -9.07 -1.06
CA ILE A 100 -24.40 -8.26 -2.22
C ILE A 100 -23.92 -6.80 -2.10
N HIS A 101 -23.88 -6.24 -0.89
CA HIS A 101 -23.45 -4.87 -0.60
C HIS A 101 -21.91 -4.65 -0.63
N GLU A 102 -21.11 -5.71 -0.71
CA GLU A 102 -19.64 -5.65 -0.72
C GLU A 102 -19.02 -5.75 -2.13
N ARG A 103 -19.85 -5.86 -3.18
CA ARG A 103 -19.39 -6.01 -4.57
C ARG A 103 -18.95 -4.71 -5.26
N ASP A 104 -19.53 -3.57 -4.89
CA ASP A 104 -19.53 -2.36 -5.73
C ASP A 104 -18.31 -1.42 -5.54
N GLY A 105 -17.23 -1.91 -4.93
CA GLY A 105 -16.07 -1.09 -4.54
C GLY A 105 -15.00 -0.84 -5.61
N GLY A 106 -15.14 -1.36 -6.84
CA GLY A 106 -14.10 -1.29 -7.89
C GLY A 106 -12.83 -2.11 -7.61
N PHE A 107 -12.78 -2.84 -6.49
CA PHE A 107 -11.65 -3.66 -6.07
C PHE A 107 -11.53 -4.96 -6.91
N ASN A 108 -10.51 -5.05 -7.76
CA ASN A 108 -10.30 -6.20 -8.65
C ASN A 108 -9.72 -7.42 -7.90
N ARG A 109 -10.60 -8.18 -7.25
CA ARG A 109 -10.27 -9.37 -6.45
C ARG A 109 -9.47 -10.42 -7.23
N SER A 110 -9.80 -10.67 -8.50
CA SER A 110 -9.11 -11.65 -9.35
C SER A 110 -7.66 -11.26 -9.62
N LEU A 111 -7.39 -9.97 -9.86
CA LEU A 111 -6.02 -9.46 -10.01
C LEU A 111 -5.21 -9.65 -8.73
N TYR A 112 -5.78 -9.35 -7.56
CA TYR A 112 -5.11 -9.54 -6.28
C TYR A 112 -4.92 -11.02 -5.93
N ALA A 113 -5.87 -11.89 -6.24
CA ALA A 113 -5.73 -13.33 -6.09
C ALA A 113 -4.53 -13.86 -6.90
N ASN A 114 -4.39 -13.43 -8.15
CA ASN A 114 -3.24 -13.78 -8.98
C ASN A 114 -1.90 -13.27 -8.41
N ARG A 115 -1.86 -12.02 -7.89
CA ARG A 115 -0.66 -11.48 -7.19
C ARG A 115 -0.30 -12.31 -5.94
N ILE A 116 -1.29 -12.75 -5.18
CA ILE A 116 -1.13 -13.53 -3.95
C ILE A 116 -0.67 -14.96 -4.24
N VAL A 117 -1.24 -15.62 -5.26
CA VAL A 117 -0.76 -16.91 -5.77
C VAL A 117 0.69 -16.81 -6.24
N PHE A 118 1.05 -15.77 -7.00
CA PHE A 118 2.43 -15.53 -7.44
C PHE A 118 3.41 -15.34 -6.26
N ALA A 119 3.02 -14.55 -5.26
CA ALA A 119 3.82 -14.36 -4.04
C ALA A 119 4.06 -15.69 -3.32
N TRP A 120 3.00 -16.49 -3.12
CA TRP A 120 3.07 -17.82 -2.53
C TRP A 120 3.97 -18.79 -3.31
N GLU A 121 3.78 -18.92 -4.63
CA GLU A 121 4.60 -19.81 -5.48
C GLU A 121 6.10 -19.46 -5.48
N THR A 122 6.41 -18.18 -5.24
CA THR A 122 7.78 -17.68 -5.12
C THR A 122 8.38 -18.01 -3.75
N VAL A 123 7.68 -17.75 -2.64
CA VAL A 123 8.29 -17.89 -1.29
C VAL A 123 8.08 -19.26 -0.64
N LYS A 124 7.20 -20.12 -1.15
CA LYS A 124 6.94 -21.46 -0.56
C LYS A 124 8.13 -22.42 -0.70
N SER A 125 8.96 -22.27 -1.73
CA SER A 125 10.15 -23.09 -1.98
C SER A 125 11.39 -22.39 -1.39
N PRO A 126 12.23 -23.06 -0.57
CA PRO A 126 13.43 -22.44 -0.01
C PRO A 126 14.39 -21.86 -1.05
N ALA A 127 14.58 -22.56 -2.18
CA ALA A 127 15.45 -22.11 -3.26
C ALA A 127 14.93 -20.84 -3.95
N ARG A 128 13.62 -20.80 -4.27
CA ARG A 128 12.98 -19.61 -4.87
C ARG A 128 12.93 -18.44 -3.88
N ARG A 129 12.69 -18.72 -2.59
CA ARG A 129 12.74 -17.73 -1.52
C ARG A 129 14.12 -17.07 -1.42
N SER A 130 15.19 -17.87 -1.39
CA SER A 130 16.57 -17.36 -1.37
C SER A 130 16.93 -16.50 -2.61
N ALA A 131 16.47 -16.90 -3.80
CA ALA A 131 16.64 -16.11 -5.02
C ALA A 131 15.86 -14.78 -4.97
N TYR A 132 14.65 -14.81 -4.42
CA TYR A 132 13.84 -13.61 -4.19
C TYR A 132 14.48 -12.67 -3.15
N ASP A 133 14.93 -13.19 -2.01
CA ASP A 133 15.61 -12.42 -0.96
C ASP A 133 16.89 -11.76 -1.47
N SER A 134 17.68 -12.49 -2.29
CA SER A 134 18.87 -11.95 -2.96
C SER A 134 18.54 -10.79 -3.91
N THR A 135 17.40 -10.86 -4.60
CA THR A 135 16.94 -9.80 -5.52
C THR A 135 16.44 -8.59 -4.72
N ARG A 136 15.63 -8.84 -3.69
CA ARG A 136 15.10 -7.83 -2.77
C ARG A 136 16.20 -7.06 -2.04
N ALA A 137 17.24 -7.75 -1.55
CA ALA A 137 18.41 -7.13 -0.92
C ALA A 137 19.14 -6.17 -1.87
N LYS A 138 19.34 -6.56 -3.15
CA LYS A 138 19.93 -5.70 -4.18
C LYS A 138 19.10 -4.44 -4.42
N THR A 139 17.77 -4.57 -4.52
CA THR A 139 16.87 -3.42 -4.72
C THR A 139 16.90 -2.44 -3.53
N VAL A 140 16.92 -2.95 -2.29
CA VAL A 140 17.00 -2.10 -1.08
C VAL A 140 18.37 -1.41 -0.94
N ALA A 141 19.44 -2.02 -1.45
CA ALA A 141 20.80 -1.47 -1.41
C ALA A 141 21.06 -0.34 -2.44
N VAL A 142 20.17 -0.12 -3.42
CA VAL A 142 20.29 0.99 -4.37
C VAL A 142 19.72 2.27 -3.73
N PRO A 143 20.55 3.29 -3.40
CA PRO A 143 20.03 4.53 -2.85
C PRO A 143 19.17 5.25 -3.89
N PRO A 144 18.07 5.92 -3.47
CA PRO A 144 17.21 6.63 -4.41
C PRO A 144 18.00 7.73 -5.12
N LYS A 145 18.06 7.66 -6.47
CA LYS A 145 18.62 8.73 -7.30
C LYS A 145 17.88 10.02 -6.96
N LYS A 146 18.57 10.95 -6.29
CA LYS A 146 18.05 12.29 -6.00
C LYS A 146 17.54 12.90 -7.32
N PRO A 147 16.28 13.36 -7.41
CA PRO A 147 15.80 13.99 -8.63
C PRO A 147 16.68 15.22 -8.93
N PRO A 148 17.07 15.44 -10.19
CA PRO A 148 17.90 16.59 -10.53
C PRO A 148 17.16 17.87 -10.14
N LEU A 149 17.78 18.71 -9.32
CA LEU A 149 17.21 20.01 -8.96
C LEU A 149 17.03 20.81 -10.25
N ARG A 150 15.77 20.99 -10.68
CA ARG A 150 15.40 21.98 -11.69
C ARG A 150 15.83 23.35 -11.19
N ARG A 151 17.00 23.81 -11.66
CA ARG A 151 17.45 25.20 -11.53
C ARG A 151 16.37 26.09 -12.15
N ARG A 152 15.52 26.69 -11.30
CA ARG A 152 14.63 27.78 -11.70
C ARG A 152 15.51 28.97 -12.07
N SER A 153 15.67 29.20 -13.37
CA SER A 153 16.23 30.44 -13.90
C SER A 153 15.36 31.60 -13.42
N ARG A 154 15.93 32.43 -12.54
CA ARG A 154 15.26 33.60 -11.96
C ARG A 154 15.13 34.66 -13.05
N ALA A 155 13.93 34.80 -13.61
CA ALA A 155 13.60 35.89 -14.51
C ALA A 155 13.89 37.24 -13.83
N LYS A 156 14.66 38.09 -14.50
CA LYS A 156 15.13 39.37 -13.94
C LYS A 156 14.00 40.40 -14.06
N SER A 157 13.27 40.62 -12.97
CA SER A 157 12.30 41.71 -12.87
C SER A 157 13.02 43.06 -12.88
N GLY A 158 12.61 43.95 -13.78
CA GLY A 158 12.89 45.39 -13.73
C GLY A 158 11.60 46.16 -14.06
N ARG A 159 11.18 47.10 -13.20
CA ARG A 159 10.00 47.97 -13.38
C ARG A 159 10.41 49.43 -13.16
N GLY A 160 10.01 50.35 -14.06
CA GLY A 160 10.08 51.83 -13.91
C GLY A 160 11.49 52.43 -13.72
N ALA A 161 11.81 53.72 -13.84
CA ALA A 161 11.13 55.00 -14.13
C ALA A 161 12.22 56.12 -14.06
N THR A 162 12.15 57.37 -14.55
CA THR A 162 11.23 58.11 -15.44
C THR A 162 11.86 59.49 -15.79
N VAL A 163 11.81 59.92 -17.08
CA VAL A 163 11.91 61.30 -17.64
C VAL A 163 13.05 62.28 -17.22
N LEU A 164 13.69 62.92 -18.23
CA LEU A 164 14.31 64.28 -18.35
C LEU A 164 15.53 64.21 -19.30
N GLY A 165 15.84 65.14 -20.24
CA GLY A 165 15.20 66.35 -20.81
C GLY A 165 16.16 67.11 -21.77
N HIS A 166 15.66 67.99 -22.65
CA HIS A 166 16.39 68.88 -23.63
C HIS A 166 17.17 68.19 -24.79
N ALA A 167 17.40 68.80 -25.97
CA ALA A 167 17.29 70.21 -26.40
C ALA A 167 16.82 70.40 -27.89
N ASP A 168 16.73 71.67 -28.29
CA ASP A 168 16.26 72.32 -29.54
C ASP A 168 16.86 71.85 -30.89
N VAL A 169 16.18 72.19 -32.00
CA VAL A 169 16.74 72.87 -33.21
C VAL A 169 15.60 73.37 -34.15
N VAL A 170 15.84 74.54 -34.77
CA VAL A 170 15.01 75.37 -35.69
C VAL A 170 16.02 76.10 -36.61
N PRO A 171 15.74 76.61 -37.85
CA PRO A 171 14.72 76.38 -38.89
C PRO A 171 15.43 75.86 -40.20
N PRO A 172 15.33 76.38 -41.46
CA PRO A 172 14.56 77.51 -42.06
C PRO A 172 13.11 77.17 -42.43
#